data_AF-A0A4Q5TB86-F1
#
_entry.id   AF-A0A4Q5TB86-F1
#
_cell.length_a   1.000
_cell.length_b   1.000
_cell.length_c   1.000
_cell.angle_alpha   90.00
_cell.angle_beta   90.00
_cell.angle_gamma   90.00
#
_symmetry.space_group_name_H-M   'P 1'
#
loop_
_entity.id
_entity.type
_entity.pdbx_description
1 polymer ?
#
loop_
_entity_poly.entity_id
_entity_poly.type
_entity_poly.pdbx_seq_one_letter_code
_entity_poly.pdbx_strand_id
1 'polypeptide(L)'
;MALTATSTLLFTAACGSDADSDAGSSSASSATSEAADDSGSSEASGDYTAGTYEGSGSYSNPGGTSEVDVEITLGDGGVIDDVTVTPKASGTSKQYQEKFAGGIADEIVGKNIDDIDVSKVAGSSLTSGGFNEAVDQIKSEAQA
;
A
#
# COMPACT_ATOMS: atom_id res chain seq x y z
N MET A 1 3.04 52.40 7.53
CA MET A 1 1.76 52.64 6.83
C MET A 1 1.12 51.29 6.56
N ALA A 2 -0.04 51.06 7.17
CA ALA A 2 -0.81 49.82 7.10
C ALA A 2 -1.63 49.73 5.81
N LEU A 3 -1.97 48.52 5.38
CA LEU A 3 -3.29 48.25 4.80
C LEU A 3 -3.67 46.77 4.99
N THR A 4 -4.61 46.56 5.89
CA THR A 4 -5.37 45.33 6.14
C THR A 4 -6.55 45.23 5.19
N ALA A 5 -6.91 44.02 4.75
CA ALA A 5 -8.24 43.75 4.20
C ALA A 5 -8.78 42.43 4.75
N THR A 6 -9.81 42.56 5.58
CA THR A 6 -10.65 41.52 6.19
C THR A 6 -11.86 41.27 5.29
N SER A 7 -12.23 40.01 5.06
CA SER A 7 -13.59 39.65 4.64
C SER A 7 -14.00 38.31 5.28
N THR A 8 -15.00 38.39 6.16
CA THR A 8 -15.70 37.31 6.86
C THR A 8 -17.15 37.28 6.38
N LEU A 9 -17.81 36.11 6.41
CA LEU A 9 -19.24 35.81 6.73
C LEU A 9 -19.64 34.51 5.98
N LEU A 10 -19.74 33.33 6.61
CA LEU A 10 -20.84 32.72 7.40
C LEU A 10 -22.23 32.70 6.71
N PHE A 11 -22.85 31.51 6.60
CA PHE A 11 -24.22 31.22 7.07
C PHE A 11 -24.52 29.69 7.14
N THR A 12 -25.25 29.30 8.19
CA THR A 12 -25.69 27.96 8.61
C THR A 12 -27.21 27.78 8.44
N ALA A 13 -27.68 26.58 8.05
CA ALA A 13 -29.06 26.09 8.22
C ALA A 13 -29.12 24.60 7.81
N ALA A 14 -29.98 23.70 8.29
CA ALA A 14 -30.86 23.57 9.44
C ALA A 14 -31.36 22.10 9.45
N CYS A 15 -31.83 21.62 10.60
CA CYS A 15 -32.19 20.24 10.93
C CYS A 15 -33.50 19.75 10.24
N GLY A 16 -33.65 18.43 10.07
CA GLY A 16 -34.92 17.77 9.76
C GLY A 16 -34.93 16.35 10.33
N SER A 17 -35.70 16.15 11.40
CA SER A 17 -35.99 14.86 12.04
C SER A 17 -37.49 14.64 11.96
N ASP A 18 -37.92 13.58 11.28
CA ASP A 18 -39.29 13.07 11.32
C ASP A 18 -39.27 11.70 11.99
N ALA A 19 -39.97 11.62 13.12
CA ALA A 19 -40.33 10.39 13.78
C ALA A 19 -41.82 10.16 13.50
N ASP A 20 -42.16 9.02 12.91
CA ASP A 20 -43.53 8.49 12.93
C ASP A 20 -43.47 6.99 13.28
N SER A 21 -44.39 6.60 14.15
CA SER A 21 -44.48 5.27 14.77
C SER A 21 -45.68 4.55 14.17
N ASP A 22 -45.52 3.29 13.74
CA ASP A 22 -46.66 2.37 13.67
C ASP A 22 -46.24 0.93 13.97
N ALA A 23 -47.07 0.27 14.77
CA ALA A 23 -46.88 -1.06 15.32
C ALA A 23 -47.64 -2.10 14.49
N GLY A 24 -47.02 -3.25 14.17
CA GLY A 24 -47.75 -4.29 13.43
C GLY A 24 -47.04 -5.63 13.23
N SER A 25 -47.09 -6.47 14.26
CA SER A 25 -47.23 -7.94 14.28
C SER A 25 -46.63 -8.86 13.17
N SER A 26 -45.70 -9.71 13.61
CA SER A 26 -45.59 -11.17 13.40
C SER A 26 -45.84 -11.80 12.02
N SER A 27 -44.77 -12.32 11.39
CA SER A 27 -44.77 -13.70 10.87
C SER A 27 -43.38 -14.20 10.47
N ALA A 28 -43.21 -15.50 10.67
CA ALA A 28 -41.98 -16.26 10.71
C ALA A 28 -41.38 -16.59 9.33
N SER A 29 -40.10 -16.98 9.39
CA SER A 29 -39.37 -17.87 8.49
C SER A 29 -39.10 -17.40 7.06
N SER A 30 -37.82 -17.23 6.73
CA SER A 30 -37.05 -18.24 5.98
C SER A 30 -35.59 -17.83 5.89
N ALA A 31 -34.71 -18.80 6.12
CA ALA A 31 -33.29 -18.68 5.87
C ALA A 31 -33.03 -18.40 4.38
N THR A 32 -32.14 -17.46 4.09
CA THR A 32 -31.31 -17.56 2.89
C THR A 32 -29.89 -17.18 3.32
N SER A 33 -29.04 -18.21 3.31
CA SER A 33 -27.61 -18.07 3.36
C SER A 33 -27.19 -17.39 2.06
N GLU A 34 -26.80 -16.13 2.13
CA GLU A 34 -25.95 -15.55 1.09
C GLU A 34 -24.52 -15.65 1.62
N ALA A 35 -23.92 -16.81 1.31
CA ALA A 35 -22.49 -16.90 1.18
C ALA A 35 -22.11 -15.89 0.09
N ALA A 36 -21.59 -14.74 0.50
CA ALA A 36 -20.87 -13.89 -0.42
C ALA A 36 -19.65 -14.71 -0.86
N ASP A 37 -19.72 -15.10 -2.13
CA ASP A 37 -18.68 -15.71 -2.92
C ASP A 37 -17.38 -14.93 -2.65
N ASP A 38 -16.50 -15.54 -1.86
CA ASP A 38 -15.08 -15.24 -1.87
C ASP A 38 -14.61 -15.64 -3.27
N SER A 39 -14.81 -14.73 -4.23
CA SER A 39 -14.01 -14.71 -5.45
C SER A 39 -12.60 -14.32 -5.02
N GLY A 40 -11.94 -15.25 -4.34
CA GLY A 40 -10.50 -15.37 -4.34
C GLY A 40 -10.11 -15.41 -5.81
N SER A 41 -9.73 -14.24 -6.32
CA SER A 41 -8.95 -14.14 -7.53
C SER A 41 -7.62 -14.80 -7.18
N SER A 42 -7.59 -16.13 -7.21
CA SER A 42 -6.36 -16.89 -7.43
C SER A 42 -5.96 -16.60 -8.87
N GLU A 43 -5.56 -15.35 -9.12
CA GLU A 43 -4.65 -15.06 -10.21
C GLU A 43 -3.50 -16.02 -10.02
N ALA A 44 -3.16 -16.72 -11.09
CA ALA A 44 -2.18 -17.78 -11.08
C ALA A 44 -0.92 -17.27 -10.38
N SER A 45 -0.74 -17.66 -9.12
CA SER A 45 0.52 -17.54 -8.42
C SER A 45 1.50 -18.28 -9.31
N GLY A 46 2.29 -17.54 -10.08
CA GLY A 46 3.40 -18.14 -10.81
C GLY A 46 4.19 -18.90 -9.77
N ASP A 47 4.55 -20.15 -10.06
CA ASP A 47 5.40 -20.89 -9.15
C ASP A 47 6.71 -20.09 -9.01
N TYR A 48 6.90 -19.42 -7.86
CA TYR A 48 8.12 -18.70 -7.57
C TYR A 48 9.14 -19.66 -6.98
N THR A 49 10.36 -19.56 -7.48
CA THR A 49 11.49 -20.31 -6.91
C THR A 49 11.91 -19.64 -5.61
N ALA A 50 12.03 -20.44 -4.54
CA ALA A 50 12.57 -19.95 -3.27
C ALA A 50 14.04 -19.54 -3.45
N GLY A 51 14.43 -18.41 -2.89
CA GLY A 51 15.75 -17.83 -3.10
C GLY A 51 15.87 -16.41 -2.60
N THR A 52 17.05 -15.83 -2.73
CA THR A 52 17.29 -14.40 -2.50
C THR A 52 17.53 -13.72 -3.84
N TYR A 53 16.77 -12.67 -4.09
CA TYR A 53 16.74 -11.94 -5.36
C TYR A 53 17.00 -10.47 -5.10
N GLU A 54 17.69 -9.82 -6.03
CA GLU A 54 18.03 -8.41 -5.95
C GLU A 54 17.37 -7.67 -7.12
N GLY A 55 16.75 -6.53 -6.82
CA GLY A 55 16.21 -5.62 -7.80
C GLY A 55 16.67 -4.20 -7.48
N SER A 56 16.65 -3.34 -8.49
CA SER A 56 16.90 -1.91 -8.30
C SER A 56 15.78 -1.12 -8.92
N GLY A 57 15.41 0.00 -8.32
CA GLY A 57 14.40 0.85 -8.91
C GLY A 57 14.63 2.32 -8.66
N SER A 58 14.03 3.13 -9.52
CA SER A 58 14.27 4.56 -9.56
C SER A 58 12.99 5.39 -9.47
N TYR A 59 13.11 6.62 -8.99
CA TYR A 59 11.99 7.56 -8.92
C TYR A 59 12.46 9.02 -9.06
N SER A 60 11.56 9.88 -9.52
CA SER A 60 11.83 11.31 -9.67
C SER A 60 11.50 12.10 -8.40
N ASN A 61 12.32 13.08 -8.06
CA ASN A 61 12.09 14.04 -7.00
C ASN A 61 12.61 15.44 -7.41
N PRO A 62 12.34 16.51 -6.64
CA PRO A 62 12.77 17.87 -7.00
C PRO A 62 14.29 18.05 -7.16
N GLY A 63 15.10 17.14 -6.61
CA GLY A 63 16.56 17.11 -6.76
C GLY A 63 17.06 16.25 -7.92
N GLY A 64 16.17 15.65 -8.71
CA GLY A 64 16.50 14.74 -9.83
C GLY A 64 16.00 13.32 -9.60
N THR A 65 16.61 12.36 -10.29
CA THR A 65 16.33 10.93 -10.11
C THR A 65 17.04 10.40 -8.87
N SER A 66 16.38 9.53 -8.12
CA SER A 66 16.97 8.76 -7.03
C SER A 66 16.69 7.28 -7.22
N GLU A 67 17.62 6.47 -6.77
CA GLU A 67 17.62 5.01 -6.89
C GLU A 67 17.50 4.37 -5.51
N VAL A 68 17.04 3.13 -5.47
CA VAL A 68 17.00 2.26 -4.30
C VAL A 68 17.30 0.84 -4.75
N ASP A 69 18.12 0.11 -3.98
CA ASP A 69 18.30 -1.33 -4.19
C ASP A 69 17.43 -2.08 -3.18
N VAL A 70 16.89 -3.21 -3.62
CA VAL A 70 16.01 -4.07 -2.84
C VAL A 70 16.50 -5.49 -2.96
N GLU A 71 16.67 -6.16 -1.83
CA GLU A 71 16.91 -7.59 -1.73
C GLU A 71 15.69 -8.22 -1.05
N ILE A 72 15.12 -9.26 -1.64
CA ILE A 72 13.99 -10.01 -1.09
C ILE A 72 14.36 -11.49 -1.01
N THR A 73 14.15 -12.09 0.15
CA THR A 73 14.17 -13.53 0.32
C THR A 73 12.75 -14.07 0.15
N LEU A 74 12.58 -14.95 -0.83
CA LEU A 74 11.35 -15.67 -1.11
C LEU A 74 11.43 -17.10 -0.59
N GLY A 75 10.38 -17.50 0.14
CA GLY A 75 10.09 -18.88 0.48
C GLY A 75 9.29 -19.59 -0.62
N ASP A 76 8.86 -20.80 -0.33
CA ASP A 76 8.07 -21.61 -1.26
C ASP A 76 6.76 -20.89 -1.66
N GLY A 77 6.46 -20.89 -2.96
CA GLY A 77 5.25 -20.28 -3.51
C GLY A 77 5.26 -18.74 -3.51
N GLY A 78 6.42 -18.11 -3.30
CA GLY A 78 6.59 -16.65 -3.43
C GLY A 78 6.22 -15.86 -2.18
N VAL A 79 6.17 -16.50 -1.01
CA VAL A 79 5.99 -15.80 0.26
C VAL A 79 7.28 -15.06 0.62
N ILE A 80 7.17 -13.80 1.04
CA ILE A 80 8.33 -13.00 1.44
C ILE A 80 8.75 -13.37 2.87
N ASP A 81 9.94 -13.94 3.01
CA ASP A 81 10.53 -14.28 4.30
C ASP A 81 11.32 -13.11 4.90
N ASP A 82 12.01 -12.34 4.06
CA ASP A 82 12.82 -11.18 4.47
C ASP A 82 12.90 -10.13 3.36
N VAL A 83 13.16 -8.88 3.76
CA VAL A 83 13.39 -7.77 2.84
C VAL A 83 14.45 -6.83 3.39
N THR A 84 15.42 -6.49 2.55
CA THR A 84 16.41 -5.46 2.82
C THR A 84 16.34 -4.38 1.75
N VAL A 85 16.23 -3.13 2.17
CA VAL A 85 16.23 -1.96 1.27
C VAL A 85 17.46 -1.12 1.53
N THR A 86 18.28 -0.94 0.49
CA THR A 86 19.53 -0.16 0.57
C THR A 86 19.33 1.24 -0.04
N PRO A 87 19.43 2.31 0.78
CA PRO A 87 19.32 3.68 0.28
C PRO A 87 20.48 4.06 -0.65
N LYS A 88 20.18 4.54 -1.87
CA LYS A 88 21.18 5.06 -2.83
C LYS A 88 21.09 6.58 -3.01
N ALA A 89 20.06 7.22 -2.46
CA ALA A 89 19.88 8.65 -2.55
C ALA A 89 20.84 9.44 -1.63
N SER A 90 20.83 10.76 -1.81
CA SER A 90 21.52 11.73 -0.95
C SER A 90 20.55 12.76 -0.37
N GLY A 91 21.01 13.53 0.64
CA GLY A 91 20.23 14.60 1.25
C GLY A 91 18.91 14.15 1.86
N THR A 92 17.85 14.94 1.65
CA THR A 92 16.50 14.66 2.18
C THR A 92 15.93 13.33 1.67
N SER A 93 16.18 12.98 0.40
CA SER A 93 15.71 11.71 -0.17
C SER A 93 16.30 10.51 0.56
N LYS A 94 17.58 10.58 0.97
CA LYS A 94 18.21 9.53 1.77
C LYS A 94 17.47 9.29 3.09
N GLN A 95 17.12 10.36 3.80
CA GLN A 95 16.38 10.24 5.08
C GLN A 95 15.03 9.55 4.91
N TYR A 96 14.34 9.79 3.79
CA TYR A 96 13.08 9.11 3.48
C TYR A 96 13.28 7.65 3.07
N GLN A 97 14.35 7.33 2.33
CA GLN A 97 14.70 5.95 2.02
C GLN A 97 15.09 5.15 3.27
N GLU A 98 15.84 5.75 4.20
CA GLU A 98 16.17 5.13 5.49
C GLU A 98 14.91 4.84 6.33
N LYS A 99 13.95 5.77 6.35
CA LYS A 99 12.64 5.55 7.01
C LYS A 99 11.84 4.45 6.33
N PHE A 100 11.82 4.43 5.01
CA PHE A 100 11.14 3.39 4.23
C PHE A 100 11.74 2.02 4.53
N ALA A 101 13.07 1.89 4.46
CA ALA A 101 13.81 0.66 4.77
C ALA A 101 13.53 0.16 6.20
N GLY A 102 13.40 1.07 7.16
CA GLY A 102 13.09 0.71 8.55
C GLY A 102 11.64 0.30 8.82
N GLY A 103 10.72 0.45 7.86
CA GLY A 103 9.29 0.13 8.06
C GLY A 103 8.70 -0.83 7.02
N ILE A 104 9.42 -1.16 5.96
CA ILE A 104 8.88 -1.96 4.85
C ILE A 104 8.65 -3.42 5.26
N ALA A 105 9.52 -3.98 6.11
CA ALA A 105 9.40 -5.36 6.55
C ALA A 105 8.06 -5.64 7.26
N ASP A 106 7.61 -4.71 8.12
CA ASP A 106 6.32 -4.81 8.82
C ASP A 106 5.11 -4.84 7.87
N GLU A 107 5.27 -4.30 6.66
CA GLU A 107 4.20 -4.21 5.67
C GLU A 107 4.16 -5.44 4.74
N ILE A 108 5.29 -6.10 4.46
CA ILE A 108 5.33 -7.11 3.38
C ILE A 108 5.79 -8.51 3.79
N VAL A 109 6.50 -8.66 4.91
CA VAL A 109 6.97 -9.98 5.33
C VAL A 109 5.77 -10.87 5.69
N GLY A 110 5.77 -12.09 5.18
CA GLY A 110 4.68 -13.06 5.30
C GLY A 110 3.56 -12.90 4.28
N LYS A 111 3.63 -11.91 3.37
CA LYS A 111 2.71 -11.76 2.24
C LYS A 111 3.28 -12.44 0.99
N ASN A 112 2.41 -12.76 0.03
CA ASN A 112 2.87 -13.22 -1.28
C ASN A 112 3.45 -12.03 -2.07
N ILE A 113 4.51 -12.26 -2.84
CA ILE A 113 5.13 -11.22 -3.66
C ILE A 113 4.15 -10.62 -4.68
N ASP A 114 3.19 -11.40 -5.19
CA ASP A 114 2.16 -10.91 -6.13
C ASP A 114 1.29 -9.81 -5.53
N ASP A 115 1.01 -9.88 -4.23
CA ASP A 115 0.14 -8.94 -3.51
C ASP A 115 0.85 -7.62 -3.13
N ILE A 116 2.14 -7.49 -3.43
CA ILE A 116 2.92 -6.33 -3.04
C ILE A 116 2.72 -5.17 -4.02
N ASP A 117 1.94 -4.20 -3.56
CA ASP A 117 1.92 -2.83 -4.06
C ASP A 117 1.91 -1.87 -2.87
N VAL A 118 3.04 -1.20 -2.61
CA VAL A 118 3.11 -0.23 -1.51
C VAL A 118 2.95 1.18 -2.06
N SER A 119 2.17 2.01 -1.36
CA SER A 119 1.93 3.41 -1.74
C SER A 119 2.65 4.42 -0.84
N LYS A 120 2.92 4.02 0.42
CA LYS A 120 3.65 4.82 1.40
C LYS A 120 4.10 3.93 2.56
N VAL A 121 5.36 4.09 2.98
CA VAL A 121 5.87 3.45 4.20
C VAL A 121 6.62 4.49 5.02
N ALA A 122 6.31 4.58 6.32
CA ALA A 122 6.93 5.53 7.26
C ALA A 122 6.97 7.00 6.76
N GLY A 123 5.96 7.40 5.98
CA GLY A 123 5.86 8.75 5.40
C GLY A 123 6.57 8.94 4.05
N SER A 124 7.26 7.93 3.52
CA SER A 124 7.89 7.97 2.19
C SER A 124 6.99 7.33 1.13
N SER A 125 6.45 8.13 0.21
CA SER A 125 5.69 7.64 -0.96
C SER A 125 6.51 7.56 -2.24
N LEU A 126 7.52 8.41 -2.41
CA LEU A 126 8.31 8.39 -3.64
C LEU A 126 9.21 7.15 -3.68
N THR A 127 9.77 6.73 -2.54
CA THR A 127 10.55 5.49 -2.44
C THR A 127 9.72 4.26 -2.81
N SER A 128 8.41 4.27 -2.54
CA SER A 128 7.51 3.19 -2.94
C SER A 128 7.53 2.93 -4.45
N GLY A 129 7.66 3.97 -5.28
CA GLY A 129 7.73 3.79 -6.74
C GLY A 129 8.96 2.99 -7.18
N GLY A 130 10.14 3.35 -6.65
CA GLY A 130 11.37 2.60 -6.93
C GLY A 130 11.36 1.20 -6.30
N PHE A 131 10.73 1.04 -5.14
CA PHE A 131 10.57 -0.26 -4.51
C PHE A 131 9.68 -1.20 -5.34
N ASN A 132 8.51 -0.74 -5.81
CA ASN A 132 7.62 -1.56 -6.63
C ASN A 132 8.29 -1.92 -7.98
N GLU A 133 9.04 -0.99 -8.59
CA GLU A 133 9.84 -1.28 -9.79
C GLU A 133 10.88 -2.39 -9.55
N ALA A 134 11.54 -2.40 -8.38
CA ALA A 134 12.47 -3.46 -8.00
C ALA A 134 11.74 -4.79 -7.73
N VAL A 135 10.56 -4.77 -7.10
CA VAL A 135 9.72 -5.96 -6.89
C VAL A 135 9.31 -6.58 -8.22
N ASP A 136 8.93 -5.78 -9.23
CA ASP A 136 8.55 -6.30 -10.54
C ASP A 136 9.73 -7.01 -11.26
N GLN A 137 10.95 -6.51 -11.07
CA GLN A 137 12.17 -7.18 -11.55
C GLN A 137 12.35 -8.52 -10.82
N ILE A 138 12.28 -8.52 -9.50
CA ILE A 138 12.41 -9.73 -8.67
C ILE A 138 11.34 -10.77 -9.06
N LYS A 139 10.08 -10.36 -9.24
CA LYS A 139 9.01 -11.24 -9.72
C LYS A 139 9.39 -11.91 -11.04
N SER A 140 9.96 -11.14 -11.98
CA SER A 140 10.37 -11.66 -13.29
C SER A 140 11.56 -12.62 -13.20
N GLU A 141 12.49 -12.38 -12.29
CA GLU A 141 13.66 -13.23 -12.06
C GLU A 141 13.34 -14.52 -11.30
N ALA A 142 12.37 -14.46 -10.40
CA ALA A 142 12.02 -15.56 -9.51
C ALA A 142 11.02 -16.57 -10.12
N GLN A 143 10.48 -16.34 -11.32
CA GLN A 143 9.58 -17.28 -11.98
C GLN A 143 10.28 -18.63 -12.23
N ALA A 144 9.64 -19.73 -11.84
CA ALA A 144 10.13 -21.10 -12.05
C ALA A 144 9.96 -21.61 -13.49
#